data_AF-A0A9E0N303-F1
#
_entry.id   AF-A0A9E0N303-F1
#
_cell.length_a   1.000
_cell.length_b   1.000
_cell.length_c   1.000
_cell.angle_alpha   90.00
_cell.angle_beta   90.00
_cell.angle_gamma   90.00
#
_symmetry.space_group_name_H-M   'P 1'
#
loop_
_entity.id
_entity.type
_entity.pdbx_description
1 polymer ?
#
loop_
_entity_poly.entity_id
_entity_poly.type
_entity_poly.pdbx_seq_one_letter_code
_entity_poly.pdbx_strand_id
1 'polypeptide(L)'
;MITATLQLTRTLDDGASGYRKYFLIADFASTSGQGKASIVPLSSGAPMPENDQIQVPGGENEALMAAAELVRKLSANDGFTALVDLEPSQ
;
A
#
# COMPACT_ATOMS: atom_id res chain seq x y z
N MET A 1 14.06 7.46 2.67
CA MET A 1 13.21 6.26 2.61
C MET A 1 12.09 6.39 3.62
N ILE A 2 10.85 6.15 3.21
CA ILE A 2 9.65 6.15 4.08
C ILE A 2 9.01 4.77 4.02
N THR A 3 8.59 4.25 5.16
CA THR A 3 7.88 2.98 5.26
C THR A 3 6.52 3.18 5.91
N ALA A 4 5.54 2.38 5.49
CA ALA A 4 4.21 2.40 6.09
C ALA A 4 3.60 1.01 6.11
N THR A 5 2.72 0.80 7.08
CA THR A 5 1.82 -0.34 7.09
C THR A 5 0.45 0.10 6.60
N LEU A 6 -0.05 -0.53 5.54
CA LEU A 6 -1.43 -0.37 5.09
C LEU A 6 -2.25 -1.54 5.61
N GLN A 7 -3.25 -1.24 6.43
CA GLN A 7 -4.25 -2.20 6.89
C GLN A 7 -5.59 -1.90 6.23
N LEU A 8 -6.16 -2.90 5.57
CA LEU A 8 -7.51 -2.87 5.03
C LEU A 8 -8.41 -3.71 5.93
N THR A 9 -9.54 -3.17 6.36
CA THR A 9 -10.52 -3.87 7.20
C THR A 9 -11.91 -3.82 6.58
N ARG A 10 -12.66 -4.92 6.66
CA ARG A 10 -14.07 -4.99 6.24
C ARG A 10 -14.85 -5.84 7.23
N THR A 11 -16.07 -5.41 7.55
CA THR A 11 -17.05 -6.29 8.18
C THR A 11 -17.73 -7.11 7.09
N LEU A 12 -17.66 -8.43 7.19
CA LEU A 12 -18.30 -9.38 6.28
C LEU A 12 -19.78 -9.55 6.65
N ASP A 13 -20.56 -10.11 5.73
CA ASP A 13 -22.02 -10.21 5.86
C ASP A 13 -22.47 -11.10 7.03
N ASP A 14 -21.61 -12.00 7.49
CA ASP A 14 -21.80 -12.86 8.67
C ASP A 14 -21.37 -12.19 9.99
N GLY A 15 -20.94 -10.93 9.94
CA GLY A 15 -20.43 -10.17 11.08
C GLY A 15 -18.95 -10.41 11.39
N ALA A 16 -18.24 -11.24 10.62
CA ALA A 16 -16.80 -11.45 10.82
C ALA A 16 -15.97 -10.26 10.31
N SER A 17 -14.83 -10.01 10.92
CA SER A 17 -13.88 -9.00 10.46
C SER A 17 -12.86 -9.61 9.49
N GLY A 18 -12.92 -9.20 8.23
CA GLY A 18 -11.86 -9.43 7.25
C GLY A 18 -10.76 -8.39 7.41
N TYR A 19 -9.50 -8.81 7.39
CA TYR A 19 -8.35 -7.90 7.37
C TYR A 19 -7.35 -8.30 6.30
N ARG A 20 -6.67 -7.30 5.73
CA ARG A 20 -5.52 -7.46 4.85
C ARG A 20 -4.45 -6.46 5.25
N LYS A 21 -3.20 -6.89 5.23
CA LYS A 21 -2.08 -6.06 5.69
C LYS A 21 -0.99 -6.06 4.65
N TYR A 22 -0.43 -4.88 4.39
CA TYR A 22 0.66 -4.66 3.44
C TYR A 22 1.72 -3.79 4.10
N PHE A 23 2.98 -4.05 3.77
CA PHE A 23 4.09 -3.17 4.06
C PHE A 23 4.45 -2.42 2.78
N LEU A 24 4.49 -1.10 2.87
CA LEU A 24 4.81 -0.20 1.77
C LEU A 24 6.18 0.41 2.05
N ILE A 25 7.06 0.35 1.06
CA ILE A 25 8.40 0.93 1.14
C ILE A 25 8.51 1.93 0.00
N ALA A 26 8.70 3.21 0.32
CA ALA A 26 8.87 4.27 -0.66
C ALA A 26 10.25 4.94 -0.50
N ASP A 27 10.85 5.28 -1.63
CA ASP A 27 12.16 5.94 -1.70
C ASP A 27 12.25 6.84 -2.94
N PHE A 28 13.29 7.66 -3.03
CA PHE A 28 13.60 8.36 -4.26
C PHE A 28 13.99 7.34 -5.33
N ALA A 29 13.50 7.57 -6.56
CA ALA A 29 13.93 6.78 -7.70
C ALA A 29 15.31 7.23 -8.17
N SER A 30 15.97 6.40 -8.99
CA SER A 30 17.24 6.77 -9.63
C SER A 30 17.09 7.94 -10.60
N THR A 31 15.87 8.20 -11.08
CA THR A 31 15.55 9.35 -11.92
C THR A 31 15.17 10.54 -11.04
N SER A 32 15.86 11.67 -11.25
CA SER A 32 15.57 12.92 -10.53
C SER A 32 14.12 13.35 -10.68
N GLY A 33 13.51 13.80 -9.58
CA GLY A 33 12.11 14.23 -9.53
C GLY A 33 11.10 13.08 -9.60
N GLN A 34 11.52 11.84 -9.32
CA GLN A 34 10.63 10.69 -9.23
C GLN A 34 10.80 9.95 -7.90
N GLY A 35 9.70 9.42 -7.39
CA GLY A 35 9.66 8.47 -6.28
C GLY A 35 9.36 7.07 -6.79
N LYS A 36 9.83 6.06 -6.05
CA LYS A 36 9.49 4.65 -6.26
C LYS A 36 8.88 4.08 -5.00
N ALA A 37 7.96 3.14 -5.14
CA ALA A 37 7.43 2.39 -4.02
C ALA A 37 7.30 0.90 -4.34
N SER A 38 7.47 0.07 -3.32
CA SER A 38 7.28 -1.38 -3.36
C SER A 38 6.17 -1.79 -2.39
N ILE A 39 5.35 -2.74 -2.81
CA ILE A 39 4.21 -3.27 -2.05
C ILE A 39 4.55 -4.69 -1.63
N VAL A 40 4.50 -4.98 -0.34
CA VAL A 40 4.78 -6.32 0.20
C VAL A 40 3.55 -6.80 0.99
N PRO A 41 2.94 -7.95 0.64
CA PRO A 41 1.81 -8.47 1.39
C PRO A 41 2.29 -9.06 2.72
N LEU A 42 1.63 -8.72 3.82
CA LEU A 42 1.91 -9.25 5.16
C LEU A 42 0.87 -10.27 5.63
N SER A 43 -0.34 -10.25 5.08
CA SER A 43 -1.39 -11.24 5.38
C SER A 43 -1.51 -12.27 4.26
N SER A 44 -1.73 -13.53 4.62
CA SER A 44 -1.95 -14.61 3.65
C SER A 44 -3.19 -14.34 2.79
N GLY A 45 -3.07 -14.58 1.48
CA GLY A 45 -4.16 -14.36 0.52
C GLY A 45 -4.49 -12.89 0.25
N ALA A 46 -3.65 -11.94 0.68
CA ALA A 46 -3.78 -10.54 0.27
C ALA A 46 -3.60 -10.43 -1.26
N PRO A 47 -4.55 -9.83 -1.99
CA PRO A 47 -4.39 -9.61 -3.42
C PRO A 47 -3.24 -8.65 -3.68
N MET A 48 -2.48 -8.93 -4.73
CA MET A 48 -1.37 -8.11 -5.17
C MET A 48 -1.72 -7.45 -6.51
N PRO A 49 -1.22 -6.23 -6.77
CA PRO A 49 -1.21 -5.69 -8.12
C PRO A 49 -0.34 -6.56 -9.04
N GLU A 50 -0.55 -6.45 -10.35
CA GLU A 50 0.30 -7.14 -11.34
C GLU A 50 1.77 -6.70 -11.27
N ASN A 51 2.01 -5.44 -10.93
CA ASN A 51 3.32 -4.91 -10.64
C ASN A 51 3.38 -4.45 -9.18
N ASP A 52 4.26 -5.08 -8.41
CA ASP A 52 4.49 -4.80 -6.99
C ASP A 52 5.36 -3.55 -6.77
N GLN A 53 5.93 -3.02 -7.84
CA GLN A 53 6.70 -1.78 -7.84
C GLN A 53 6.05 -0.73 -8.71
N ILE A 54 6.05 0.50 -8.20
CA ILE A 54 5.60 1.66 -8.96
C ILE A 54 6.63 2.77 -8.89
N GLN A 55 6.66 3.57 -9.96
CA GLN A 55 7.47 4.78 -10.02
C GLN A 55 6.57 5.92 -10.50
N VAL A 56 6.62 7.05 -9.82
CA VAL A 56 5.74 8.20 -10.07
C VAL A 56 6.53 9.51 -10.02
N PRO A 57 6.09 10.57 -10.73
CA PRO A 57 6.62 11.92 -10.52
C PRO A 57 6.46 12.37 -9.07
N GLY A 58 7.44 13.10 -8.54
CA GLY A 58 7.49 13.55 -7.15
C GLY A 58 8.61 12.89 -6.36
N GLY A 59 8.38 12.65 -5.07
CA GLY A 59 9.30 11.98 -4.17
C GLY A 59 8.66 10.79 -3.48
N GLU A 60 9.22 10.45 -2.32
CA GLU A 60 8.87 9.27 -1.53
C GLU A 60 7.41 9.29 -1.08
N ASN A 61 6.90 10.47 -0.72
CA ASN A 61 5.52 10.66 -0.27
C ASN A 61 4.50 10.34 -1.38
N GLU A 62 4.73 10.87 -2.58
CA GLU A 62 3.87 10.63 -3.74
C GLU A 62 3.87 9.16 -4.12
N ALA A 63 5.05 8.51 -4.09
CA ALA A 63 5.17 7.09 -4.34
C ALA A 63 4.44 6.24 -3.29
N LEU A 64 4.53 6.60 -2.01
CA LEU A 64 3.83 5.91 -0.93
C LEU A 64 2.30 6.02 -1.08
N MET A 65 1.79 7.22 -1.34
CA MET A 65 0.36 7.45 -1.56
C MET A 65 -0.15 6.69 -2.79
N ALA A 66 0.61 6.70 -3.88
CA ALA A 66 0.28 5.96 -5.09
C ALA A 66 0.25 4.44 -4.84
N ALA A 67 1.16 3.91 -4.03
CA ALA A 67 1.19 2.49 -3.69
C ALA A 67 -0.02 2.10 -2.82
N ALA A 68 -0.35 2.92 -1.82
CA ALA A 68 -1.53 2.71 -0.99
C ALA A 68 -2.82 2.77 -1.82
N GLU A 69 -2.90 3.70 -2.77
CA GLU A 69 -4.04 3.82 -3.67
C GLU A 69 -4.15 2.65 -4.64
N LEU A 70 -3.03 2.18 -5.20
CA LEU A 70 -3.00 1.01 -6.08
C LEU A 70 -3.56 -0.22 -5.38
N VAL A 71 -3.10 -0.49 -4.14
CA VAL A 71 -3.63 -1.58 -3.33
C VAL A 71 -5.13 -1.40 -3.07
N ARG A 72 -5.55 -0.21 -2.65
CA ARG A 72 -6.98 0.08 -2.38
C ARG A 72 -7.88 -0.17 -3.60
N LYS A 73 -7.40 0.12 -4.82
CA LYS A 73 -8.15 -0.01 -6.08
C LYS A 73 -8.21 -1.42 -6.65
N LEU A 74 -7.54 -2.41 -6.06
CA LEU A 74 -7.71 -3.80 -6.50
C LEU A 74 -9.16 -4.22 -6.27
N SER A 75 -9.82 -4.77 -7.28
CA SER A 75 -11.24 -5.19 -7.19
C SER A 75 -11.50 -6.14 -6.03
N ALA A 76 -10.54 -7.00 -5.70
CA ALA A 76 -10.63 -7.89 -4.56
C ALA A 76 -10.70 -7.15 -3.21
N ASN A 77 -10.20 -5.92 -3.12
CA ASN A 77 -10.22 -5.04 -1.94
C ASN A 77 -11.48 -4.15 -1.87
N ASP A 78 -12.43 -4.28 -2.81
CA ASP A 78 -13.65 -3.47 -2.80
C ASP A 78 -14.46 -3.67 -1.51
N GLY A 79 -14.91 -2.55 -0.94
CA GLY A 79 -15.63 -2.50 0.33
C GLY A 79 -14.77 -2.65 1.58
N PHE A 80 -13.44 -2.73 1.45
CA PHE A 80 -12.54 -2.58 2.60
C PHE A 80 -12.22 -1.11 2.87
N THR A 81 -12.18 -0.74 4.15
CA THR A 81 -11.71 0.56 4.62
C THR A 81 -10.21 0.52 4.86
N ALA A 82 -9.49 1.53 4.37
CA ALA A 82 -8.05 1.65 4.52
C ALA A 82 -7.65 2.46 5.75
N LEU A 83 -6.71 1.93 6.52
CA LEU A 83 -5.97 2.60 7.58
C LEU A 83 -4.48 2.54 7.22
N VAL A 84 -3.85 3.70 7.12
CA VAL A 84 -2.41 3.82 6.86
C VAL A 84 -1.74 4.22 8.15
N ASP A 85 -0.80 3.40 8.59
CA ASP A 85 0.08 3.69 9.72
C ASP A 85 1.48 3.98 9.18
N LEU A 86 1.90 5.25 9.29
CA LEU A 86 3.21 5.70 8.84
C LEU A 86 4.22 5.38 9.93
N GLU A 87 5.22 4.56 9.62
CA GLU A 87 6.31 4.35 10.57
C GLU A 87 7.21 5.60 10.56
N PRO A 88 7.54 6.19 11.72
CA PRO A 88 8.44 7.32 11.77
C PRO A 88 9.78 6.92 11.17
N SER A 89 10.30 7.76 10.24
CA SER A 89 11.65 7.62 9.70
C SER A 89 12.64 7.64 10.86
N GLN A 90 13.36 6.53 11.07
CA GLN A 90 14.47 6.43 12.03
C GLN A 90 15.59 7.41 11.69
#